data_AF-A0A2S2NYM1-F1
#
_entry.id   AF-A0A2S2NYM1-F1
#
_cell.length_a   1.000
_cell.length_b   1.000
_cell.length_c   1.000
_cell.angle_alpha   90.00
_cell.angle_beta   90.00
_cell.angle_gamma   90.00
#
_symmetry.space_group_name_H-M   'P 1'
#
loop_
_entity.id
_entity.type
_entity.pdbx_description
1 polymer ?
#
loop_
_entity_poly.entity_id
_entity_poly.type
_entity_poly.pdbx_seq_one_letter_code
_entity_poly.pdbx_strand_id
1 'polypeptide(L)'
;MFSSYALAWLVIFYLMVIKVVPPLLLFREHADHSNSFRSDVIFIEGWNCTFCTTEKAKQIWKIPAISRQHLLFGFLKFYSDANRLNQTALCPAIGYFIPKDNINKVPMLNPGILGFNTPKNVKPSDWCTQFKNAFRGEGLALQDPLNLFNNLTKRTTLDKLQIFSYSCNSSLEVMKNKRRKHNAI
;
A
#
# COMPACT_ATOMS: atom_id res chain seq x y z
N MET A 1 4.99 12.70 12.51
CA MET A 1 5.39 13.05 11.14
C MET A 1 5.71 11.76 10.43
N PHE A 2 5.32 11.62 9.17
CA PHE A 2 5.66 10.43 8.38
C PHE A 2 7.17 10.38 8.13
N SER A 3 7.76 9.19 8.13
CA SER A 3 9.10 9.03 7.56
C SER A 3 9.04 9.26 6.05
N SER A 4 10.15 9.65 5.43
CA SER A 4 10.27 9.75 3.98
C SER A 4 9.91 8.43 3.30
N TYR A 5 10.33 7.31 3.88
CA TYR A 5 9.98 5.96 3.44
C TYR A 5 8.46 5.72 3.45
N ALA A 6 7.78 6.03 4.56
CA ALA A 6 6.33 5.88 4.63
C ALA A 6 5.61 6.79 3.62
N LEU A 7 6.08 8.03 3.45
CA LEU A 7 5.49 8.98 2.50
C LEU A 7 5.65 8.50 1.04
N ALA A 8 6.82 7.95 0.68
CA ALA A 8 7.03 7.35 -0.64
C ALA A 8 6.04 6.19 -0.88
N TRP A 9 5.83 5.34 0.13
CA TRP A 9 4.85 4.26 0.04
C TRP A 9 3.40 4.73 -0.01
N LEU A 10 3.05 5.86 0.59
CA LEU A 10 1.72 6.46 0.40
C LEU A 10 1.50 6.88 -1.06
N VAL A 11 2.51 7.48 -1.69
CA VAL A 11 2.45 7.84 -3.11
C VAL A 11 2.30 6.59 -3.97
N ILE A 12 3.16 5.58 -3.77
CA ILE A 12 3.12 4.32 -4.52
C ILE A 12 1.78 3.61 -4.32
N PHE A 13 1.28 3.54 -3.09
CA PHE A 13 -0.01 2.91 -2.79
C PHE A 13 -1.16 3.62 -3.50
N TYR A 14 -1.20 4.94 -3.48
CA TYR A 14 -2.20 5.69 -4.25
C TYR A 14 -2.14 5.34 -5.74
N LEU A 15 -0.92 5.28 -6.31
CA LEU A 15 -0.72 4.86 -7.70
C LEU A 15 -1.19 3.42 -7.96
N MET A 16 -1.11 2.52 -6.98
CA MET A 16 -1.68 1.17 -7.07
C MET A 16 -3.21 1.19 -7.12
N VAL A 17 -3.85 1.97 -6.24
CA VAL A 17 -5.32 2.09 -6.19
C VAL A 17 -5.90 2.56 -7.53
N ILE A 18 -5.21 3.49 -8.20
CA ILE A 18 -5.63 4.01 -9.52
C ILE A 18 -5.05 3.22 -10.70
N LYS A 19 -4.44 2.06 -10.46
CA LYS A 19 -3.90 1.15 -11.49
C LYS A 19 -2.82 1.78 -12.39
N VAL A 20 -2.02 2.71 -11.85
CA VAL A 20 -0.82 3.22 -12.51
C VAL A 20 0.37 2.29 -12.24
N VAL A 21 0.50 1.84 -11.00
CA VAL A 21 1.50 0.87 -10.54
C VAL A 21 0.78 -0.44 -10.20
N PRO A 22 1.29 -1.62 -10.57
CA PRO A 22 0.65 -2.87 -10.17
C PRO A 22 0.87 -3.17 -8.68
N PRO A 23 -0.01 -3.99 -8.06
CA PRO A 23 0.24 -4.52 -6.73
C PRO A 23 1.49 -5.42 -6.71
N LEU A 24 2.15 -5.52 -5.55
CA LEU A 24 3.35 -6.36 -5.41
C LEU A 24 3.07 -7.85 -5.61
N LEU A 25 1.86 -8.30 -5.29
CA LEU A 25 1.40 -9.65 -5.56
C LEU A 25 1.56 -10.02 -7.05
N LEU A 26 1.26 -9.09 -7.97
CA LEU A 26 1.37 -9.36 -9.40
C LEU A 26 2.82 -9.66 -9.80
N PHE A 27 3.77 -8.94 -9.21
CA PHE A 27 5.20 -9.20 -9.44
C PHE A 27 5.65 -10.53 -8.86
N ARG A 28 5.11 -10.95 -7.71
CA ARG A 28 5.37 -12.27 -7.11
C ARG A 28 4.85 -13.41 -7.97
N GLU A 29 3.63 -13.27 -8.49
CA GLU A 29 2.98 -14.29 -9.33
C GLU A 29 3.72 -14.55 -10.64
N HIS A 30 4.43 -13.55 -11.15
CA HIS A 30 5.17 -13.63 -12.41
C HIS A 30 6.68 -13.89 -12.23
N ALA A 31 7.13 -14.10 -11.01
CA ALA A 31 8.53 -14.41 -10.70
C ALA A 31 8.88 -15.85 -11.09
N ASP A 32 10.15 -16.10 -11.44
CA ASP A 32 10.64 -17.46 -11.65
C ASP A 32 10.86 -18.17 -10.31
N HIS A 33 9.95 -19.10 -9.99
CA HIS A 33 10.01 -19.95 -8.78
C HIS A 33 10.73 -21.28 -9.01
N SER A 34 11.41 -21.46 -10.15
CA SER A 34 12.20 -22.67 -10.42
C SER A 34 13.40 -22.77 -9.47
N ASN A 35 13.88 -23.99 -9.22
CA ASN A 35 15.12 -24.25 -8.47
C ASN A 35 16.37 -24.06 -9.36
N SER A 36 16.33 -23.14 -10.32
CA SER A 36 17.45 -22.88 -11.23
C SER A 36 18.39 -21.80 -10.67
N PHE A 37 19.60 -21.72 -11.21
CA PHE A 37 20.54 -20.62 -10.90
C PHE A 37 20.02 -19.21 -11.28
N ARG A 38 18.91 -19.12 -12.02
CA ARG A 38 18.26 -17.87 -12.44
C ARG A 38 16.93 -17.61 -11.72
N SER A 39 16.66 -18.36 -10.65
CA SER A 39 15.47 -18.18 -9.81
C SER A 39 15.37 -16.74 -9.28
N ASP A 40 14.16 -16.20 -9.25
CA ASP A 40 13.85 -14.92 -8.62
C ASP A 40 13.61 -15.06 -7.10
N VAL A 41 13.64 -16.30 -6.58
CA VAL A 41 13.24 -16.62 -5.20
C VAL A 41 14.19 -15.99 -4.18
N ILE A 42 13.65 -15.10 -3.36
CA ILE A 42 14.39 -14.41 -2.29
C ILE A 42 13.55 -14.42 -1.01
N PHE A 43 14.17 -14.91 0.07
CA PHE A 43 13.62 -14.81 1.43
C PHE A 43 14.57 -14.03 2.32
N ILE A 44 14.07 -12.99 2.98
CA ILE A 44 14.84 -12.16 3.92
C ILE A 44 14.13 -12.22 5.27
N GLU A 45 14.82 -12.70 6.31
CA GLU A 45 14.25 -12.85 7.66
C GLU A 45 12.91 -13.63 7.68
N GLY A 46 12.76 -14.60 6.77
CA GLY A 46 11.54 -15.41 6.63
C GLY A 46 10.42 -14.75 5.81
N TRP A 47 10.58 -13.52 5.36
CA TRP A 47 9.64 -12.85 4.47
C TRP A 47 9.90 -13.17 3.00
N ASN A 48 8.83 -13.46 2.25
CA ASN A 48 8.91 -13.65 0.81
C ASN A 48 9.12 -12.30 0.08
N CYS A 49 10.35 -12.06 -0.33
CA CYS A 49 10.79 -10.89 -1.08
C CYS A 49 10.99 -11.19 -2.57
N THR A 50 10.45 -12.31 -3.05
CA THR A 50 10.52 -12.74 -4.45
C THR A 50 9.69 -11.80 -5.32
N PHE A 51 10.28 -11.29 -6.40
CA PHE A 51 9.58 -10.49 -7.41
C PHE A 51 10.15 -10.81 -8.78
N CYS A 52 9.32 -10.74 -9.81
CA CYS A 52 9.80 -10.92 -11.17
C CYS A 52 10.84 -9.85 -11.54
N THR A 53 11.71 -10.20 -12.49
CA THR A 53 12.66 -9.26 -13.09
C THR A 53 12.00 -8.01 -13.67
N THR A 54 12.79 -6.94 -13.85
CA THR A 54 12.31 -5.67 -14.43
C THR A 54 11.79 -5.88 -15.86
N GLU A 55 12.45 -6.75 -16.62
CA GLU A 55 12.07 -7.10 -17.99
C GLU A 55 10.69 -7.76 -18.01
N LYS A 56 10.45 -8.70 -17.09
CA LYS A 56 9.15 -9.34 -16.93
C LYS A 56 8.08 -8.36 -16.48
N ALA A 57 8.39 -7.49 -15.52
CA ALA A 57 7.48 -6.44 -15.04
C ALA A 57 6.99 -5.52 -16.18
N LYS A 58 7.90 -5.13 -17.08
CA LYS A 58 7.57 -4.32 -18.28
C LYS A 58 6.68 -5.05 -19.29
N GLN A 59 6.73 -6.38 -19.33
CA GLN A 59 5.88 -7.19 -20.22
C GLN A 59 4.45 -7.34 -19.66
N ILE A 60 4.32 -7.47 -18.34
CA ILE A 60 3.04 -7.77 -17.68
C ILE A 60 2.22 -6.52 -17.31
N TRP A 61 2.85 -5.34 -17.26
CA TRP A 61 2.17 -4.10 -16.89
C TRP A 61 2.47 -2.95 -17.85
N LYS A 62 1.40 -2.34 -18.37
CA LYS A 62 1.46 -1.12 -19.16
C LYS A 62 1.05 0.06 -18.30
N ILE A 63 1.93 1.06 -18.20
CA ILE A 63 1.64 2.28 -17.45
C ILE A 63 0.64 3.11 -18.25
N PRO A 64 -0.53 3.48 -17.68
CA PRO A 64 -1.48 4.33 -18.36
C PRO A 64 -0.93 5.75 -18.49
N ALA A 65 -1.26 6.42 -19.61
CA ALA A 65 -0.92 7.82 -19.81
C ALA A 65 -1.85 8.72 -18.97
N ILE A 66 -1.36 9.18 -17.82
CA ILE A 66 -2.09 10.09 -16.92
C ILE A 66 -1.22 11.32 -16.65
N SER A 67 -1.81 12.51 -16.74
CA SER A 67 -1.05 13.73 -16.49
C SER A 67 -0.64 13.87 -15.03
N ARG A 68 0.57 14.40 -14.79
CA ARG A 68 1.11 14.66 -13.44
C ARG A 68 0.16 15.49 -12.57
N GLN A 69 -0.56 16.43 -13.18
CA GLN A 69 -1.56 17.25 -12.48
C GLN A 69 -2.76 16.41 -11.99
N HIS A 70 -3.25 15.48 -12.80
CA HIS A 70 -4.32 14.56 -12.38
C HIS A 70 -3.85 13.60 -11.29
N LEU A 71 -2.62 13.10 -11.38
CA LEU A 71 -2.03 12.25 -10.34
C LEU A 71 -1.94 13.00 -9.01
N LEU A 72 -1.40 14.22 -9.01
CA LEU A 72 -1.29 15.03 -7.80
C LEU A 72 -2.68 15.39 -7.23
N PHE A 73 -3.61 15.82 -8.08
CA PHE A 73 -4.97 16.15 -7.64
C PHE A 73 -5.65 14.94 -7.00
N GLY A 74 -5.59 13.78 -7.65
CA GLY A 74 -6.20 12.57 -7.11
C GLY A 74 -5.50 12.06 -5.85
N PHE A 75 -4.17 12.21 -5.73
CA PHE A 75 -3.43 11.89 -4.50
C PHE A 75 -3.95 12.69 -3.31
N LEU A 76 -4.03 14.02 -3.47
CA LEU A 76 -4.52 14.91 -2.42
C LEU A 76 -5.99 14.59 -2.07
N LYS A 77 -6.82 14.31 -3.07
CA LYS A 77 -8.23 13.90 -2.88
C LYS A 77 -8.35 12.56 -2.16
N PHE A 78 -7.49 11.60 -2.48
CA PHE A 78 -7.51 10.29 -1.85
C PHE A 78 -7.21 10.41 -0.35
N TYR A 79 -6.24 11.25 0.00
CA TYR A 79 -5.77 11.41 1.37
C TYR A 79 -6.48 12.50 2.19
N SER A 80 -7.50 13.17 1.67
CA SER A 80 -8.19 14.27 2.38
C SER A 80 -9.22 13.82 3.41
N ASP A 81 -9.62 12.54 3.42
CA ASP A 81 -10.64 12.00 4.33
C ASP A 81 -10.01 11.23 5.49
N ALA A 82 -9.77 11.92 6.61
CA ALA A 82 -9.16 11.33 7.80
C ALA A 82 -10.02 10.21 8.41
N ASN A 83 -11.35 10.31 8.35
CA ASN A 83 -12.25 9.34 8.97
C ASN A 83 -12.18 8.00 8.23
N ARG A 84 -12.28 8.05 6.90
CA ARG A 84 -12.10 6.87 6.04
C ARG A 84 -10.73 6.26 6.24
N LEU A 85 -9.67 7.08 6.22
CA LEU A 85 -8.29 6.60 6.38
C LEU A 85 -8.07 5.94 7.75
N ASN A 86 -8.64 6.49 8.83
CA ASN A 86 -8.54 5.94 10.18
C ASN A 86 -9.19 4.55 10.29
N GLN A 87 -10.19 4.24 9.47
CA GLN A 87 -10.91 2.97 9.48
C GLN A 87 -10.30 1.92 8.53
N THR A 88 -9.30 2.31 7.74
CA THR A 88 -8.71 1.44 6.71
C THR A 88 -7.23 1.17 6.94
N ALA A 89 -6.79 -0.04 6.60
CA ALA A 89 -5.39 -0.38 6.40
C ALA A 89 -5.08 -0.36 4.90
N LEU A 90 -4.02 0.35 4.52
CA LEU A 90 -3.52 0.45 3.16
C LEU A 90 -2.51 -0.68 2.94
N CYS A 91 -2.77 -1.56 1.99
CA CYS A 91 -1.98 -2.79 1.80
C CYS A 91 -1.29 -2.81 0.42
N PRO A 92 -0.05 -2.30 0.29
CA PRO A 92 0.70 -2.33 -0.98
C PRO A 92 0.93 -3.73 -1.52
N ALA A 93 1.01 -4.74 -0.66
CA ALA A 93 1.18 -6.14 -1.07
C ALA A 93 0.11 -6.57 -2.08
N ILE A 94 -1.14 -6.14 -1.85
CA ILE A 94 -2.31 -6.51 -2.64
C ILE A 94 -2.89 -5.35 -3.45
N GLY A 95 -2.39 -4.12 -3.25
CA GLY A 95 -2.76 -2.91 -3.98
C GLY A 95 -4.15 -2.34 -3.68
N TYR A 96 -4.79 -2.77 -2.60
CA TYR A 96 -6.07 -2.22 -2.14
C TYR A 96 -6.06 -1.99 -0.63
N PHE A 97 -7.08 -1.27 -0.15
CA PHE A 97 -7.27 -1.01 1.27
C PHE A 97 -8.27 -1.98 1.88
N ILE A 98 -8.08 -2.32 3.14
CA ILE A 98 -8.89 -3.28 3.89
C ILE A 98 -9.47 -2.56 5.11
N PRO A 99 -10.78 -2.66 5.39
CA PRO A 99 -11.32 -2.15 6.65
C PRO A 99 -10.59 -2.80 7.83
N LYS A 100 -10.15 -2.01 8.82
CA LYS A 100 -9.40 -2.52 9.98
C LYS A 100 -10.15 -3.63 10.72
N ASP A 101 -11.48 -3.55 10.75
CA ASP A 101 -12.36 -4.57 11.36
C ASP A 101 -12.35 -5.92 10.62
N ASN A 102 -12.00 -5.92 9.33
CA ASN A 102 -11.92 -7.11 8.49
C ASN A 102 -10.49 -7.60 8.26
N ILE A 103 -9.50 -6.92 8.84
CA ILE A 103 -8.09 -7.15 8.48
C ILE A 103 -7.60 -8.56 8.86
N ASN A 104 -8.15 -9.12 9.92
CA ASN A 104 -7.88 -10.48 10.38
C ASN A 104 -8.38 -11.57 9.41
N LYS A 105 -9.29 -11.25 8.47
CA LYS A 105 -9.81 -12.21 7.49
C LYS A 105 -8.83 -12.45 6.35
N VAL A 106 -7.89 -11.55 6.12
CA VAL A 106 -6.99 -11.59 4.95
C VAL A 106 -6.03 -12.79 5.01
N PRO A 107 -5.33 -13.05 6.14
CA PRO A 107 -4.52 -14.25 6.27
C PRO A 107 -5.31 -15.56 6.16
N MET A 108 -6.60 -15.56 6.54
CA MET A 108 -7.46 -16.75 6.43
C MET A 108 -7.85 -17.03 4.98
N LEU A 109 -8.23 -16.00 4.23
CA LEU A 109 -8.76 -16.15 2.88
C LEU A 109 -7.67 -16.44 1.85
N ASN A 110 -6.48 -15.85 2.00
CA ASN A 110 -5.39 -16.02 1.05
C ASN A 110 -4.01 -15.95 1.75
N PRO A 111 -3.60 -16.99 2.48
CA PRO A 111 -2.31 -16.99 3.19
C PRO A 111 -1.11 -16.84 2.23
N GLY A 112 -1.20 -17.42 1.02
CA GLY A 112 -0.17 -17.32 -0.01
C GLY A 112 -0.01 -15.91 -0.61
N ILE A 113 -1.08 -15.11 -0.67
CA ILE A 113 -1.05 -13.74 -1.21
C ILE A 113 -0.16 -12.81 -0.37
N LEU A 114 -0.14 -13.05 0.94
CA LEU A 114 0.74 -12.35 1.87
C LEU A 114 2.09 -13.06 2.01
N GLY A 115 2.49 -13.93 1.08
CA GLY A 115 3.81 -14.56 1.13
C GLY A 115 4.12 -15.27 2.46
N PHE A 116 3.09 -15.70 3.19
CA PHE A 116 3.27 -16.45 4.41
C PHE A 116 3.76 -17.84 4.02
N ASN A 117 5.07 -18.04 4.05
CA ASN A 117 5.61 -19.39 4.15
C ASN A 117 5.12 -19.94 5.48
N THR A 118 4.12 -20.81 5.47
CA THR A 118 3.69 -21.56 6.66
C THR A 118 4.91 -22.29 7.21
N PRO A 119 5.52 -21.87 8.35
CA PRO A 119 6.28 -22.84 9.10
C PRO A 119 5.24 -23.90 9.46
N LYS A 120 5.58 -25.19 9.32
CA LYS A 120 4.66 -26.32 9.52
C LYS A 120 3.93 -26.33 10.89
N ASN A 121 4.26 -25.40 11.79
CA ASN A 121 3.89 -25.36 13.20
C ASN A 121 3.15 -24.08 13.66
N VAL A 122 2.82 -23.11 12.78
CA VAL A 122 2.07 -21.90 13.20
C VAL A 122 0.61 -22.00 12.77
N LYS A 123 -0.32 -21.84 13.72
CA LYS A 123 -1.75 -21.90 13.42
C LYS A 123 -2.16 -20.62 12.66
N PRO A 124 -3.00 -20.71 11.61
CA PRO A 124 -3.51 -19.53 10.91
C PRO A 124 -4.15 -18.48 11.83
N SER A 125 -4.75 -18.90 12.94
CA SER A 125 -5.30 -18.03 13.99
C SER A 125 -4.28 -17.06 14.60
N ASP A 126 -3.02 -17.50 14.73
CA ASP A 126 -1.95 -16.72 15.34
C ASP A 126 -1.55 -15.57 14.41
N TRP A 127 -1.50 -15.83 13.10
CA TRP A 127 -1.28 -14.79 12.10
C TRP A 127 -2.42 -13.80 12.01
N CYS A 128 -3.67 -14.27 12.08
CA CYS A 128 -4.83 -13.38 12.10
C CYS A 128 -4.74 -12.40 13.28
N THR A 129 -4.29 -12.90 14.44
CA THR A 129 -4.11 -12.11 15.65
C THR A 129 -2.94 -11.13 15.52
N GLN A 130 -1.79 -11.58 15.02
CA GLN A 130 -0.62 -10.72 14.77
C GLN A 130 -0.92 -9.63 13.75
N PHE A 131 -1.53 -9.97 12.62
CA PHE A 131 -1.94 -9.01 11.59
C PHE A 131 -2.93 -8.00 12.16
N LYS A 132 -3.96 -8.45 12.88
CA LYS A 132 -4.90 -7.54 13.56
C LYS A 132 -4.17 -6.58 14.50
N ASN A 133 -3.26 -7.09 15.33
CA ASN A 133 -2.54 -6.29 16.32
C ASN A 133 -1.56 -5.29 15.67
N ALA A 134 -0.94 -5.63 14.54
CA ALA A 134 -0.04 -4.76 13.80
C ALA A 134 -0.72 -3.49 13.27
N PHE A 135 -1.98 -3.63 12.85
CA PHE A 135 -2.76 -2.56 12.21
C PHE A 135 -3.87 -2.01 13.10
N ARG A 136 -3.98 -2.50 14.34
CA ARG A 136 -4.86 -1.95 15.37
C ARG A 136 -4.34 -0.57 15.81
N GLY A 137 -5.27 0.33 16.07
CA GLY A 137 -4.99 1.66 16.61
C GLY A 137 -5.58 2.77 15.76
N GLU A 138 -5.53 3.97 16.31
CA GLU A 138 -5.98 5.19 15.65
C GLU A 138 -4.88 5.78 14.75
N GLY A 139 -5.30 6.52 13.74
CA GLY A 139 -4.43 7.08 12.71
C GLY A 139 -4.27 6.18 11.49
N LEU A 140 -3.28 6.52 10.66
CA LEU A 140 -3.05 5.85 9.39
C LEU A 140 -2.42 4.47 9.60
N ALA A 141 -2.87 3.49 8.84
CA ALA A 141 -2.27 2.16 8.81
C ALA A 141 -1.77 1.87 7.40
N LEU A 142 -0.45 1.87 7.20
CA LEU A 142 0.19 1.54 5.93
C LEU A 142 1.08 0.32 6.12
N GLN A 143 0.73 -0.78 5.45
CA GLN A 143 1.52 -2.01 5.48
C GLN A 143 2.87 -1.80 4.80
N ASP A 144 3.93 -2.32 5.42
CA ASP A 144 5.22 -2.46 4.78
C ASP A 144 5.13 -3.52 3.66
N PRO A 145 5.66 -3.22 2.46
CA PRO A 145 5.63 -4.11 1.29
C PRO A 145 6.27 -5.49 1.47
N LEU A 146 7.25 -5.61 2.36
CA LEU A 146 8.10 -6.80 2.55
C LEU A 146 7.81 -7.44 3.91
N ASN A 147 7.87 -6.67 5.00
CA ASN A 147 7.53 -7.14 6.34
C ASN A 147 6.03 -6.88 6.61
N LEU A 148 5.18 -7.82 6.22
CA LEU A 148 3.74 -7.57 6.14
C LEU A 148 3.04 -7.36 7.48
N PHE A 149 3.69 -7.72 8.60
CA PHE A 149 3.22 -7.41 9.96
C PHE A 149 3.70 -6.05 10.47
N ASN A 150 4.43 -5.28 9.66
CA ASN A 150 4.88 -3.95 10.01
C ASN A 150 3.92 -2.89 9.46
N ASN A 151 3.47 -1.99 10.34
CA ASN A 151 2.74 -0.79 9.97
C ASN A 151 3.72 0.40 9.95
N LEU A 152 4.05 0.87 8.74
CA LEU A 152 4.97 1.99 8.51
C LEU A 152 4.54 3.28 9.20
N THR A 153 3.25 3.40 9.50
CA THR A 153 2.65 4.58 10.11
C THR A 153 2.14 4.31 11.52
N LYS A 154 2.65 3.27 12.20
CA LYS A 154 2.25 2.89 13.56
C LYS A 154 2.39 4.02 14.60
N ARG A 155 3.28 5.00 14.35
CA ARG A 155 3.49 6.18 15.21
C ARG A 155 2.67 7.41 14.80
N THR A 156 1.83 7.30 13.77
CA THR A 156 0.95 8.37 13.31
C THR A 156 -0.33 8.31 14.13
N THR A 157 -0.48 9.27 15.05
CA THR A 157 -1.69 9.46 15.86
C THR A 157 -2.84 10.01 15.01
N LEU A 158 -4.07 9.98 15.56
CA LEU A 158 -5.25 10.54 14.91
C LEU A 158 -5.05 12.02 14.56
N ASP A 159 -4.55 12.84 15.48
CA ASP A 159 -4.29 14.27 15.24
C ASP A 159 -3.35 14.50 14.06
N LYS A 160 -2.30 13.68 13.94
CA LYS A 160 -1.34 13.77 12.82
C LYS A 160 -1.99 13.37 11.50
N LEU A 161 -2.88 12.38 11.51
CA LEU A 161 -3.68 12.01 10.35
C LEU A 161 -4.67 13.13 9.97
N GLN A 162 -5.31 13.77 10.94
CA GLN A 162 -6.21 14.90 10.71
C GLN A 162 -5.46 16.08 10.09
N ILE A 163 -4.31 16.47 10.64
CA ILE A 163 -3.46 17.54 10.10
C ILE A 163 -3.02 17.21 8.67
N PHE A 164 -2.60 15.97 8.41
CA PHE A 164 -2.21 15.53 7.07
C PHE A 164 -3.38 15.61 6.07
N SER A 165 -4.55 15.12 6.46
CA SER A 165 -5.74 15.10 5.61
C SER A 165 -6.26 16.52 5.35
N TYR A 166 -6.22 17.39 6.37
CA TYR A 166 -6.53 18.81 6.25
C TYR A 166 -5.56 19.52 5.29
N SER A 167 -4.27 19.21 5.36
CA SER A 167 -3.26 19.78 4.45
C SER A 167 -3.49 19.33 3.01
N CYS A 168 -3.87 18.06 2.81
CA CYS A 168 -4.26 17.54 1.51
C CYS A 168 -5.49 18.29 0.96
N ASN A 169 -6.52 18.48 1.79
CA ASN A 169 -7.74 19.19 1.41
C ASN A 169 -7.47 20.66 1.08
N SER A 170 -6.69 21.35 1.91
CA SER A 170 -6.31 22.76 1.67
C SER A 170 -5.55 22.92 0.35
N SER A 171 -4.66 21.98 0.05
CA SER A 171 -3.90 21.96 -1.21
C SER A 171 -4.82 21.75 -2.42
N LEU A 172 -5.86 20.92 -2.31
CA LEU A 172 -6.87 20.75 -3.38
C LEU A 172 -7.60 22.06 -3.67
N GLU A 173 -8.00 22.79 -2.64
CA GLU A 173 -8.73 24.05 -2.80
C GLU A 173 -7.86 25.10 -3.52
N VAL A 174 -6.57 25.19 -3.17
CA VAL A 174 -5.62 26.05 -3.90
C VAL A 174 -5.50 25.63 -5.37
N MET A 175 -5.40 24.33 -5.66
CA MET A 175 -5.33 23.84 -7.04
C MET A 175 -6.60 24.15 -7.84
N LYS A 176 -7.78 23.96 -7.25
CA LYS A 176 -9.08 24.28 -7.90
C LYS A 176 -9.19 25.77 -8.21
N ASN A 177 -8.79 26.62 -7.27
CA ASN A 177 -8.86 28.08 -7.43
C ASN A 177 -7.89 28.60 -8.50
N LYS A 178 -6.67 28.04 -8.60
CA LYS A 178 -5.75 28.36 -9.69
C LYS A 178 -6.31 27.96 -11.06
N ARG A 179 -6.98 26.79 -11.15
CA ARG A 179 -7.63 26.34 -12.38
C ARG A 179 -8.77 27.27 -12.83
N ARG A 180 -9.60 27.71 -11.88
CA ARG A 180 -10.69 28.67 -12.15
C ARG A 180 -10.16 30.01 -12.66
N LYS A 181 -9.08 30.54 -12.06
CA LYS A 181 -8.45 31.79 -12.52
C LYS A 181 -7.87 31.67 -13.94
N HIS A 182 -7.33 30.50 -14.31
CA HIS A 182 -6.76 30.32 -15.64
C HIS A 182 -7.83 30.21 -16.75
N ASN A 183 -9.01 29.68 -16.43
CA ASN A 183 -10.13 29.54 -17.37
C ASN A 183 -11.03 30.80 -17.48
N ALA A 184 -10.70 31.87 -16.74
CA ALA A 184 -11.45 33.13 -16.71
C ALA A 184 -10.75 34.27 -17.48
N ILE A 185 -9.69 33.94 -18.22
CA ILE A 185 -8.91 34.81 -19.12
C ILE A 185 -9.00 34.20 -20.51
#